data_AF-A0A7S3XRN1-F1
#
_entry.id   AF-A0A7S3XRN1-F1
#
_cell.length_a   1.000
_cell.length_b   1.000
_cell.length_c   1.000
_cell.angle_alpha   90.00
_cell.angle_beta   90.00
_cell.angle_gamma   90.00
#
_symmetry.space_group_name_H-M   'P 1'
#
loop_
_entity.id
_entity.type
_entity.pdbx_description
1 polymer ?
#
loop_
_entity_poly.entity_id
_entity_poly.type
_entity_poly.pdbx_seq_one_letter_code
_entity_poly.pdbx_strand_id
1 'polypeptide(L)'
;GDCYGAGEEGECCNTCAEVMSAYGRKGWAFDYKGIPQCEGEEILSKMRDFTSGGGCNIWGNIEVPMGGGNLHFAMLADAMHYHATHQLSYADLLNAAYSSFNITHRVHAFAVGEKLPGIKNPLDGRAKHIDEGHGIYQYYLKVVPTSYLRLDGQVVRSNQYSVTEHLRQVVVGSNRGLPGVYFFYEMSAIQAQFEERRPGILVFLTSALAIIGGIFTVMGFFDSAIYTVFSKDKGAAASHTHKA
;
A
#
# COMPACT_ATOMS: atom_id res chain seq x y z
N GLY A 1 -29.14 -33.67 -19.57
CA GLY A 1 -29.94 -32.48 -19.23
C GLY A 1 -30.18 -31.65 -20.48
N ASP A 2 -31.05 -30.64 -20.42
CA ASP A 2 -31.10 -29.64 -21.49
C ASP A 2 -29.82 -28.79 -21.41
N CYS A 3 -29.30 -28.36 -22.54
CA CYS A 3 -28.07 -27.55 -22.60
C CYS A 3 -28.30 -26.10 -22.15
N TYR A 4 -29.26 -25.85 -21.24
CA TYR A 4 -29.66 -24.54 -20.71
C TYR A 4 -29.87 -23.47 -21.79
N GLY A 5 -30.46 -23.86 -22.92
CA GLY A 5 -30.74 -22.98 -24.07
C GLY A 5 -29.56 -22.71 -25.00
N ALA A 6 -28.36 -23.25 -24.72
CA ALA A 6 -27.19 -23.11 -25.59
C ALA A 6 -27.07 -24.22 -26.65
N GLY A 7 -27.77 -25.34 -26.47
CA GLY A 7 -27.80 -26.46 -27.43
C GLY A 7 -28.68 -26.19 -28.65
N GLU A 8 -28.51 -27.01 -29.69
CA GLU A 8 -29.39 -27.06 -30.86
C GLU A 8 -30.73 -27.73 -30.54
N GLU A 9 -31.70 -27.62 -31.44
CA GLU A 9 -33.04 -28.18 -31.26
C GLU A 9 -32.95 -29.71 -31.10
N GLY A 10 -33.23 -30.22 -29.90
CA GLY A 10 -33.13 -31.64 -29.55
C GLY A 10 -31.77 -32.09 -28.97
N GLU A 11 -30.79 -31.20 -28.83
CA GLU A 11 -29.50 -31.51 -28.23
C GLU A 11 -29.59 -31.62 -26.70
N CYS A 12 -28.98 -32.67 -26.14
CA CYS A 12 -28.94 -32.93 -24.71
C CYS A 12 -27.50 -32.91 -24.20
N CYS A 13 -27.26 -32.15 -23.13
CA CYS A 13 -25.96 -32.05 -22.46
C CYS A 13 -26.01 -32.80 -21.11
N ASN A 14 -25.30 -33.91 -21.03
CA ASN A 14 -25.25 -34.79 -19.87
C ASN A 14 -24.00 -34.58 -19.01
N THR A 15 -22.94 -33.99 -19.57
CA THR A 15 -21.71 -33.66 -18.85
C THR A 15 -21.49 -32.15 -18.77
N CYS A 16 -20.73 -31.66 -17.78
CA CYS A 16 -20.38 -30.24 -17.68
C CYS A 16 -19.64 -29.76 -18.95
N ALA A 17 -18.78 -30.61 -19.51
CA ALA A 17 -18.03 -30.34 -20.73
C ALA A 17 -18.94 -30.10 -21.95
N GLU A 18 -20.02 -30.86 -22.09
CA GLU A 18 -21.01 -30.67 -23.16
C GLU A 18 -21.75 -29.35 -23.01
N VAL A 19 -22.12 -28.97 -21.77
CA VAL A 19 -22.76 -27.67 -21.51
C VAL A 19 -21.80 -26.53 -21.84
N MET A 20 -20.55 -26.60 -21.39
CA MET A 20 -19.51 -25.61 -21.72
C MET A 20 -19.30 -25.48 -23.23
N SER A 21 -19.24 -26.61 -23.94
CA SER A 21 -19.08 -26.61 -25.40
C SER A 21 -20.27 -25.96 -26.11
N ALA A 22 -21.49 -26.22 -25.67
CA ALA A 22 -22.70 -25.60 -26.21
C ALA A 22 -22.69 -24.07 -26.03
N TYR A 23 -22.34 -23.58 -24.84
CA TYR A 23 -22.18 -22.14 -24.57
C TYR A 23 -21.05 -21.53 -25.41
N GLY A 24 -19.92 -22.23 -25.52
CA GLY A 24 -18.78 -21.82 -26.33
C GLY A 24 -19.12 -21.66 -27.81
N ARG A 25 -19.91 -22.58 -28.39
CA ARG A 25 -20.39 -22.49 -29.79
C ARG A 25 -21.27 -21.28 -30.04
N LYS A 26 -22.08 -20.88 -29.05
CA LYS A 26 -22.92 -19.67 -29.10
C LYS A 26 -22.15 -18.39 -28.77
N GLY A 27 -20.90 -18.51 -28.30
CA GLY A 27 -20.10 -17.39 -27.80
C GLY A 27 -20.71 -16.74 -26.55
N TRP A 28 -21.53 -17.48 -25.80
CA TRP A 28 -22.16 -16.99 -24.59
C TRP A 28 -21.23 -17.15 -23.39
N ALA A 29 -21.30 -16.21 -22.46
CA ALA A 29 -20.61 -16.32 -21.19
C ALA A 29 -21.17 -17.51 -20.40
N PHE A 30 -20.30 -18.41 -19.95
CA PHE A 30 -20.70 -19.53 -19.13
C PHE A 30 -20.58 -19.23 -17.63
N ASP A 31 -21.70 -19.30 -16.90
CA ASP A 31 -21.72 -19.27 -15.44
C ASP A 31 -22.06 -20.67 -14.91
N TYR A 32 -21.20 -21.19 -14.04
CA TYR A 32 -21.32 -22.53 -13.45
C TYR A 32 -22.41 -22.61 -12.37
N LYS A 33 -22.89 -21.46 -11.88
CA LYS A 33 -23.89 -21.41 -10.81
C LYS A 33 -25.22 -21.98 -11.28
N GLY A 34 -25.72 -22.98 -10.54
CA GLY A 34 -27.04 -23.58 -10.78
C GLY A 34 -27.08 -24.66 -11.85
N ILE A 35 -25.93 -25.16 -12.31
CA ILE A 35 -25.82 -26.24 -13.30
C ILE A 35 -25.40 -27.56 -12.59
N PRO A 36 -26.32 -28.51 -12.35
CA PRO A 36 -26.04 -29.76 -11.64
C PRO A 36 -24.96 -30.61 -12.30
N GLN A 37 -24.86 -30.59 -13.63
CA GLN A 37 -23.83 -31.31 -14.40
C GLN A 37 -22.40 -30.87 -14.03
N CYS A 38 -22.25 -29.65 -13.51
CA CYS A 38 -20.98 -29.02 -13.17
C CYS A 38 -20.68 -29.03 -11.65
N GLU A 39 -21.57 -29.57 -10.82
CA GLU A 39 -21.39 -29.52 -9.36
C GLU A 39 -20.27 -30.42 -8.84
N GLY A 40 -19.95 -31.51 -9.56
CA GLY A 40 -18.95 -32.52 -9.17
C GLY A 40 -17.56 -32.35 -9.78
N GLU A 41 -17.34 -31.34 -10.61
CA GLU A 41 -16.03 -31.09 -11.22
C GLU A 41 -15.06 -30.49 -10.18
N GLU A 42 -13.92 -31.15 -9.97
CA GLU A 42 -12.93 -30.78 -8.94
C GLU A 42 -12.38 -29.36 -9.16
N ILE A 43 -12.27 -28.93 -10.42
CA ILE A 43 -11.79 -27.61 -10.82
C ILE A 43 -12.77 -26.52 -10.40
N LEU A 44 -14.06 -26.79 -10.56
CA LEU A 44 -15.13 -25.88 -10.20
C LEU A 44 -15.32 -25.83 -8.69
N SER A 45 -15.05 -26.92 -7.98
CA SER A 45 -14.98 -26.89 -6.51
C SER A 45 -13.84 -25.98 -6.02
N LYS A 46 -12.64 -26.07 -6.61
CA LYS A 46 -11.50 -25.20 -6.26
C LYS A 46 -11.78 -23.73 -6.58
N MET A 47 -12.31 -23.43 -7.77
CA MET A 47 -12.72 -22.05 -8.10
C MET A 47 -13.84 -21.53 -7.18
N ARG A 48 -14.79 -22.38 -6.78
CA ARG A 48 -15.86 -22.01 -5.85
C ARG A 48 -15.35 -21.76 -4.43
N ASP A 49 -14.36 -22.53 -3.98
CA ASP A 49 -13.67 -22.32 -2.70
C ASP A 49 -12.88 -21.00 -2.68
N PHE A 50 -12.25 -20.63 -3.81
CA PHE A 50 -11.59 -19.32 -3.95
C PHE A 50 -12.57 -18.14 -3.93
N THR A 51 -13.85 -18.35 -4.27
CA THR A 51 -14.85 -17.29 -4.47
C THR A 51 -15.88 -17.20 -3.36
N SER A 52 -15.90 -18.17 -2.44
CA SER A 52 -16.86 -18.28 -1.33
C SER A 52 -16.46 -17.52 -0.05
N GLY A 53 -15.56 -16.53 -0.16
CA GLY A 53 -15.27 -15.59 0.93
C GLY A 53 -13.97 -15.85 1.71
N GLY A 54 -13.07 -16.67 1.17
CA GLY A 54 -11.71 -16.83 1.71
C GLY A 54 -10.79 -15.65 1.38
N GLY A 55 -9.85 -15.34 2.27
CA GLY A 55 -8.73 -14.43 2.02
C GLY A 55 -7.40 -15.20 2.03
N CYS A 56 -6.40 -14.71 1.30
CA CYS A 56 -5.05 -15.28 1.32
C CYS A 56 -4.09 -14.38 2.11
N ASN A 57 -3.26 -14.98 2.98
CA ASN A 57 -2.16 -14.27 3.63
C ASN A 57 -0.84 -14.68 2.97
N ILE A 58 -0.21 -13.74 2.27
CA ILE A 58 1.02 -13.97 1.51
C ILE A 58 2.17 -13.26 2.23
N TRP A 59 3.24 -13.99 2.49
CA TRP A 59 4.47 -13.46 3.08
C TRP A 59 5.68 -14.12 2.41
N GLY A 60 6.78 -13.37 2.28
CA GLY A 60 8.01 -13.85 1.68
C GLY A 60 8.94 -12.72 1.29
N ASN A 61 10.12 -13.11 0.80
CA ASN A 61 11.11 -12.20 0.23
C ASN A 61 11.34 -12.60 -1.23
N ILE A 62 11.49 -11.61 -2.11
CA ILE A 62 11.72 -11.83 -3.53
C ILE A 62 12.93 -10.98 -3.94
N GLU A 63 13.89 -11.61 -4.60
CA GLU A 63 15.01 -10.91 -5.22
C GLU A 63 14.60 -10.46 -6.63
N VAL A 64 14.80 -9.18 -6.91
CA VAL A 64 14.36 -8.56 -8.17
C VAL A 64 15.48 -7.76 -8.83
N PRO A 65 15.51 -7.66 -10.17
CA PRO A 65 16.47 -6.82 -10.88
C PRO A 65 16.29 -5.33 -10.56
N MET A 66 17.38 -4.55 -10.58
CA MET A 66 17.35 -3.11 -10.30
C MET A 66 16.72 -2.24 -11.41
N GLY A 67 16.57 -2.73 -12.64
CA GLY A 67 16.07 -1.89 -13.76
C GLY A 67 14.61 -1.45 -13.65
N GLY A 68 13.82 -2.12 -12.82
CA GLY A 68 12.37 -1.94 -12.72
C GLY A 68 11.61 -3.18 -13.22
N GLY A 69 10.37 -3.35 -12.75
CA GLY A 69 9.56 -4.52 -13.04
C GLY A 69 8.17 -4.48 -12.43
N ASN A 70 7.42 -5.58 -12.56
CA ASN A 70 6.06 -5.70 -12.08
C ASN A 70 5.84 -7.00 -11.29
N LEU A 71 5.55 -6.87 -10.01
CA LEU A 71 5.00 -7.96 -9.20
C LEU A 71 3.48 -7.84 -9.23
N HIS A 72 2.75 -8.92 -9.45
CA HIS A 72 1.30 -8.85 -9.48
C HIS A 72 0.65 -10.09 -8.88
N PHE A 73 -0.46 -9.87 -8.20
CA PHE A 73 -1.32 -10.89 -7.62
C PHE A 73 -2.64 -10.85 -8.37
N ALA A 74 -2.84 -11.84 -9.24
CA ALA A 74 -4.02 -11.97 -10.08
C ALA A 74 -4.43 -13.45 -10.17
N MET A 75 -5.71 -13.68 -10.43
CA MET A 75 -6.26 -15.02 -10.61
C MET A 75 -5.86 -15.57 -11.99
N LEU A 76 -4.66 -16.14 -12.13
CA LEU A 76 -4.23 -16.63 -13.44
C LEU A 76 -3.29 -17.85 -13.50
N ALA A 77 -2.65 -18.26 -12.40
CA ALA A 77 -1.60 -19.29 -12.50
C ALA A 77 -2.12 -20.64 -13.05
N ASP A 78 -3.23 -21.16 -12.53
CA ASP A 78 -3.80 -22.44 -13.00
C ASP A 78 -4.72 -22.28 -14.23
N ALA A 79 -5.31 -21.09 -14.36
CA ALA A 79 -6.25 -20.72 -15.40
C ALA A 79 -5.64 -20.67 -16.82
N MET A 80 -4.38 -20.23 -16.96
CA MET A 80 -3.66 -20.30 -18.24
C MET A 80 -3.24 -21.72 -18.61
N HIS A 81 -2.98 -22.59 -17.62
CA HIS A 81 -2.68 -24.00 -17.87
C HIS A 81 -3.90 -24.72 -18.47
N TYR A 82 -5.12 -24.36 -18.04
CA TYR A 82 -6.37 -24.90 -18.57
C TYR A 82 -6.76 -24.38 -19.96
N HIS A 83 -6.41 -23.13 -20.29
CA HIS A 83 -6.53 -22.65 -21.67
C HIS A 83 -5.65 -23.47 -22.63
N ALA A 84 -4.46 -23.89 -22.18
CA ALA A 84 -3.58 -24.74 -22.97
C ALA A 84 -4.15 -26.17 -23.17
N THR A 85 -5.00 -26.66 -22.26
CA THR A 85 -5.65 -27.98 -22.34
C THR A 85 -7.04 -27.98 -23.02
N HIS A 86 -7.46 -26.87 -23.64
CA HIS A 86 -8.73 -26.71 -24.38
C HIS A 86 -10.02 -26.93 -23.57
N GLN A 87 -9.95 -26.90 -22.25
CA GLN A 87 -11.11 -27.18 -21.39
C GLN A 87 -11.95 -25.94 -21.05
N LEU A 88 -11.39 -24.73 -21.22
CA LEU A 88 -12.09 -23.46 -20.96
C LEU A 88 -11.71 -22.39 -22.01
N SER A 89 -12.71 -21.66 -22.51
CA SER A 89 -12.49 -20.50 -23.37
C SER A 89 -11.83 -19.36 -22.60
N TYR A 90 -11.00 -18.56 -23.27
CA TYR A 90 -10.44 -17.30 -22.72
C TYR A 90 -11.55 -16.36 -22.18
N ALA A 91 -12.72 -16.36 -22.83
CA ALA A 91 -13.87 -15.56 -22.42
C ALA A 91 -14.45 -16.03 -21.07
N ASP A 92 -14.57 -17.34 -20.86
CA ASP A 92 -15.11 -17.91 -19.61
C ASP A 92 -14.16 -17.67 -18.44
N LEU A 93 -12.85 -17.76 -18.70
CA LEU A 93 -11.81 -17.44 -17.75
C LEU A 93 -11.85 -15.96 -17.30
N LEU A 94 -12.02 -15.06 -18.28
CA LEU A 94 -12.17 -13.63 -18.02
C LEU A 94 -13.45 -13.35 -17.22
N ASN A 95 -14.58 -13.94 -17.61
CA ASN A 95 -15.85 -13.75 -16.90
C ASN A 95 -15.78 -14.26 -15.46
N ALA A 96 -15.14 -15.40 -15.22
CA ALA A 96 -14.86 -15.88 -13.86
C ALA A 96 -14.00 -14.85 -13.11
N ALA A 97 -12.89 -14.39 -13.69
CA ALA A 97 -12.03 -13.39 -13.06
C ALA A 97 -12.77 -12.08 -12.71
N TYR A 98 -13.66 -11.58 -13.57
CA TYR A 98 -14.41 -10.35 -13.29
C TYR A 98 -15.59 -10.55 -12.34
N SER A 99 -16.25 -11.71 -12.35
CA SER A 99 -17.46 -11.91 -11.54
C SER A 99 -17.16 -12.29 -10.10
N SER A 100 -15.97 -12.84 -9.82
CA SER A 100 -15.73 -13.51 -8.54
C SER A 100 -14.41 -13.16 -7.86
N PHE A 101 -13.49 -12.45 -8.51
CA PHE A 101 -12.24 -12.04 -7.88
C PHE A 101 -12.44 -10.77 -7.07
N ASN A 102 -12.15 -10.80 -5.76
CA ASN A 102 -12.18 -9.62 -4.91
C ASN A 102 -10.76 -9.06 -4.71
N ILE A 103 -10.53 -7.82 -5.13
CA ILE A 103 -9.23 -7.15 -5.01
C ILE A 103 -9.02 -6.41 -3.68
N THR A 104 -9.94 -6.51 -2.73
CA THR A 104 -9.77 -6.00 -1.36
C THR A 104 -8.56 -6.65 -0.70
N HIS A 105 -7.65 -5.85 -0.15
CA HIS A 105 -6.42 -6.37 0.42
C HIS A 105 -5.88 -5.49 1.55
N ARG A 106 -4.99 -6.08 2.36
CA ARG A 106 -4.22 -5.36 3.37
C ARG A 106 -2.73 -5.65 3.18
N VAL A 107 -1.96 -4.60 2.98
CA VAL A 107 -0.50 -4.67 3.00
C VAL A 107 -0.05 -4.60 4.46
N HIS A 108 0.42 -5.73 4.98
CA HIS A 108 0.89 -5.82 6.36
C HIS A 108 2.25 -5.13 6.54
N ALA A 109 3.21 -5.55 5.71
CA ALA A 109 4.55 -4.97 5.67
C ALA A 109 5.06 -5.04 4.23
N PHE A 110 5.67 -3.97 3.75
CA PHE A 110 6.32 -3.93 2.45
C PHE A 110 7.59 -3.09 2.56
N ALA A 111 8.74 -3.75 2.43
CA ALA A 111 10.06 -3.15 2.53
C ALA A 111 10.91 -3.51 1.30
N VAL A 112 11.80 -2.60 0.92
CA VAL A 112 12.76 -2.81 -0.17
C VAL A 112 14.17 -2.76 0.41
N GLY A 113 14.77 -3.92 0.65
CA GLY A 113 16.05 -4.03 1.36
C GLY A 113 15.90 -3.95 2.88
N GLU A 114 16.98 -3.60 3.56
CA GLU A 114 17.03 -3.54 5.02
C GLU A 114 16.26 -2.36 5.63
N LYS A 115 15.72 -2.54 6.83
CA LYS A 115 14.99 -1.47 7.51
C LYS A 115 15.96 -0.38 8.01
N LEU A 116 15.77 0.84 7.52
CA LEU A 116 16.52 2.00 8.01
C LEU A 116 15.93 2.55 9.32
N PRO A 117 16.76 3.02 10.28
CA PRO A 117 16.28 3.58 11.53
C PRO A 117 15.49 4.88 11.29
N GLY A 118 14.34 5.02 11.95
CA GLY A 118 13.51 6.22 11.88
C GLY A 118 12.66 6.37 10.61
N ILE A 119 12.85 5.53 9.59
CA ILE A 119 12.07 5.56 8.35
C ILE A 119 10.90 4.56 8.45
N LYS A 120 9.69 5.05 8.17
CA LYS A 120 8.47 4.23 8.07
C LYS A 120 8.16 3.98 6.60
N ASN A 121 7.91 2.73 6.22
CA ASN A 121 7.55 2.41 4.85
C ASN A 121 6.12 2.88 4.54
N PRO A 122 5.86 3.48 3.37
CA PRO A 122 4.53 4.02 3.04
C PRO A 122 3.39 3.01 3.03
N LEU A 123 3.65 1.74 2.66
CA LEU A 123 2.60 0.71 2.53
C LEU A 123 2.36 -0.12 3.78
N ASP A 124 3.17 0.03 4.84
CA ASP A 124 3.02 -0.77 6.05
C ASP A 124 1.65 -0.51 6.72
N GLY A 125 0.89 -1.58 6.95
CA GLY A 125 -0.43 -1.54 7.59
C GLY A 125 -1.56 -0.94 6.74
N ARG A 126 -1.37 -0.68 5.44
CA ARG A 126 -2.39 -0.07 4.58
C ARG A 126 -3.43 -1.10 4.14
N ALA A 127 -4.70 -0.83 4.42
CA ALA A 127 -5.84 -1.63 3.96
C ALA A 127 -6.63 -0.90 2.88
N LYS A 128 -7.06 -1.64 1.85
CA LYS A 128 -7.87 -1.15 0.74
C LYS A 128 -9.11 -2.01 0.61
N HIS A 129 -10.25 -1.40 0.90
CA HIS A 129 -11.56 -1.95 0.64
C HIS A 129 -12.03 -1.46 -0.72
N ILE A 130 -12.51 -2.40 -1.54
CA ILE A 130 -13.02 -2.10 -2.88
C ILE A 130 -14.45 -2.65 -2.94
N ASP A 131 -15.41 -1.75 -3.08
CA ASP A 131 -16.84 -2.08 -3.06
C ASP A 131 -17.26 -2.87 -4.32
N GLU A 132 -16.76 -2.45 -5.48
CA GLU A 132 -16.92 -3.15 -6.75
C GLU A 132 -15.72 -4.07 -6.95
N GLY A 133 -15.85 -5.34 -6.52
CA GLY A 133 -14.75 -6.31 -6.47
C GLY A 133 -13.94 -6.51 -7.77
N HIS A 134 -14.41 -6.00 -8.90
CA HIS A 134 -13.75 -6.08 -10.19
C HIS A 134 -12.94 -4.81 -10.51
N GLY A 135 -11.61 -4.93 -10.54
CA GLY A 135 -10.73 -3.84 -10.95
C GLY A 135 -9.27 -4.20 -10.92
N ILE A 136 -8.42 -3.25 -11.30
CA ILE A 136 -6.97 -3.37 -11.20
C ILE A 136 -6.50 -2.32 -10.20
N TYR A 137 -5.98 -2.77 -9.07
CA TYR A 137 -5.33 -1.89 -8.11
C TYR A 137 -3.83 -1.85 -8.39
N GLN A 138 -3.29 -0.66 -8.64
CA GLN A 138 -1.90 -0.48 -9.07
C GLN A 138 -1.15 0.39 -8.06
N TYR A 139 -0.03 -0.14 -7.57
CA TYR A 139 0.96 0.57 -6.78
C TYR A 139 2.18 0.86 -7.64
N TYR A 140 2.52 2.13 -7.79
CA TYR A 140 3.73 2.58 -8.46
C TYR A 140 4.75 2.97 -7.40
N LEU A 141 5.76 2.12 -7.23
CA LEU A 141 6.83 2.24 -6.26
C LEU A 141 8.03 2.91 -6.93
N LYS A 142 8.37 4.13 -6.50
CA LYS A 142 9.63 4.77 -6.89
C LYS A 142 10.67 4.49 -5.82
N VAL A 143 11.60 3.59 -6.11
CA VAL A 143 12.61 3.11 -5.16
C VAL A 143 13.83 4.03 -5.22
N VAL A 144 14.26 4.54 -4.06
CA VAL A 144 15.39 5.46 -3.92
C VAL A 144 16.50 4.76 -3.13
N PRO A 145 17.64 4.43 -3.77
CA PRO A 145 18.82 3.94 -3.05
C PRO A 145 19.20 4.93 -1.95
N THR A 146 19.44 4.41 -0.75
CA THR A 146 19.69 5.23 0.44
C THR A 146 20.88 4.69 1.21
N SER A 147 21.83 5.56 1.52
CA SER A 147 22.94 5.25 2.44
C SER A 147 22.80 6.04 3.74
N TYR A 148 22.97 5.36 4.87
CA TYR A 148 22.91 5.94 6.20
C TYR A 148 24.27 5.77 6.89
N LEU A 149 24.94 6.88 7.16
CA LEU A 149 26.18 6.94 7.92
C LEU A 149 25.85 7.14 9.40
N ARG A 150 26.13 6.12 10.20
CA ARG A 150 25.97 6.13 11.66
C ARG A 150 27.10 6.90 12.33
N LEU A 151 26.89 7.28 13.59
CA LEU A 151 27.88 7.96 14.42
C LEU A 151 29.16 7.15 14.69
N ASP A 152 29.09 5.82 14.58
CA ASP A 152 30.24 4.92 14.72
C ASP A 152 31.05 4.79 13.41
N GLY A 153 30.64 5.49 12.35
CA GLY A 153 31.27 5.43 11.03
C GLY A 153 30.75 4.30 10.14
N GLN A 154 29.83 3.47 10.61
CA GLN A 154 29.26 2.39 9.79
C GLN A 154 28.28 2.95 8.75
N VAL A 155 28.43 2.49 7.50
CA VAL A 155 27.54 2.85 6.38
C VAL A 155 26.56 1.71 6.13
N VAL A 156 25.29 1.95 6.42
CA VAL A 156 24.19 1.04 6.07
C VAL A 156 23.65 1.44 4.70
N ARG A 157 23.64 0.50 3.75
CA ARG A 157 23.06 0.70 2.41
C ARG A 157 21.73 -0.04 2.32
N SER A 158 20.67 0.70 2.02
CA SER A 158 19.35 0.13 1.81
C SER A 158 18.57 0.96 0.79
N ASN A 159 17.26 0.74 0.67
CA ASN A 159 16.39 1.51 -0.18
C ASN A 159 15.22 2.08 0.60
N GLN A 160 14.76 3.24 0.15
CA GLN A 160 13.48 3.79 0.50
C GLN A 160 12.58 3.72 -0.72
N TYR A 161 11.28 3.94 -0.55
CA TYR A 161 10.40 4.10 -1.69
C TYR A 161 9.28 5.07 -1.37
N SER A 162 8.79 5.73 -2.41
CA SER A 162 7.49 6.42 -2.39
C SER A 162 6.48 5.60 -3.20
N VAL A 163 5.20 5.74 -2.87
CA VAL A 163 4.13 5.02 -3.54
C VAL A 163 3.08 5.96 -4.09
N THR A 164 2.66 5.71 -5.33
CA THR A 164 1.46 6.28 -5.94
C THR A 164 0.47 5.16 -6.20
N GLU A 165 -0.80 5.39 -5.88
CA GLU A 165 -1.84 4.36 -5.96
C GLU A 165 -2.85 4.74 -7.04
N HIS A 166 -3.28 3.77 -7.84
CA HIS A 166 -4.29 3.97 -8.87
C HIS A 166 -5.24 2.77 -8.94
N LEU A 167 -6.53 3.02 -8.82
CA LEU A 167 -7.57 2.02 -9.08
C LEU A 167 -8.11 2.24 -10.48
N ARG A 168 -7.98 1.22 -11.32
CA ARG A 168 -8.57 1.22 -12.66
C ARG A 168 -9.72 0.21 -12.70
N GLN A 169 -10.94 0.71 -12.80
CA GLN A 169 -12.10 -0.13 -13.08
C GLN A 169 -11.98 -0.71 -14.50
N VAL A 170 -12.26 -2.01 -14.64
CA VAL A 170 -12.23 -2.69 -15.93
C VAL A 170 -13.64 -3.11 -16.28
N VAL A 171 -14.12 -2.59 -17.40
CA VAL A 171 -15.42 -2.98 -17.96
C VAL A 171 -15.27 -4.36 -18.59
N VAL A 172 -16.17 -5.28 -18.23
CA VAL A 172 -16.28 -6.63 -18.78
C VAL A 172 -16.39 -6.52 -20.31
N GLY A 173 -15.52 -7.23 -21.04
CA GLY A 173 -15.43 -7.18 -22.51
C GLY A 173 -14.41 -6.17 -23.06
N SER A 174 -13.81 -5.32 -22.22
CA SER A 174 -12.61 -4.59 -22.63
C SER A 174 -11.39 -5.50 -22.47
N ASN A 175 -10.62 -5.70 -23.54
CA ASN A 175 -9.41 -6.54 -23.56
C ASN A 175 -8.24 -5.90 -22.77
N ARG A 176 -8.53 -5.11 -21.73
CA ARG A 176 -7.61 -4.12 -21.15
C ARG A 176 -6.78 -4.65 -19.99
N GLY A 177 -6.94 -5.90 -19.57
CA GLY A 177 -6.11 -6.54 -18.54
C GLY A 177 -6.94 -7.18 -17.42
N LEU A 178 -6.33 -8.11 -16.70
CA LEU A 178 -7.00 -8.93 -15.70
C LEU A 178 -7.14 -8.21 -14.36
N PRO A 179 -8.24 -8.45 -13.62
CA PRO A 179 -8.39 -7.91 -12.28
C PRO A 179 -7.33 -8.48 -11.34
N GLY A 180 -6.77 -7.62 -10.50
CA GLY A 180 -5.55 -7.95 -9.75
C GLY A 180 -4.98 -6.78 -8.96
N VAL A 181 -4.04 -7.10 -8.07
CA VAL A 181 -3.22 -6.12 -7.35
C VAL A 181 -1.82 -6.14 -7.93
N TYR A 182 -1.37 -5.01 -8.46
CA TYR A 182 -0.11 -4.85 -9.18
C TYR A 182 0.81 -3.90 -8.43
N PHE A 183 2.08 -4.28 -8.31
CA PHE A 183 3.17 -3.51 -7.75
C PHE A 183 4.21 -3.29 -8.85
N PHE A 184 4.17 -2.12 -9.47
CA PHE A 184 5.20 -1.66 -10.39
C PHE A 184 6.30 -1.01 -9.57
N TYR A 185 7.54 -1.42 -9.77
CA TYR A 185 8.68 -0.78 -9.12
C TYR A 185 9.65 -0.25 -10.15
N GLU A 186 10.23 0.91 -9.88
CA GLU A 186 11.23 1.56 -10.72
C GLU A 186 12.30 2.17 -9.82
N MET A 187 13.57 1.91 -10.14
CA MET A 187 14.68 2.56 -9.43
C MET A 187 14.80 4.04 -9.82
N SER A 188 15.10 4.87 -8.84
CA SER A 188 15.46 6.27 -9.03
C SER A 188 16.92 6.39 -9.43
N ALA A 189 17.20 7.32 -10.34
CA ALA A 189 18.57 7.70 -10.71
C ALA A 189 19.27 8.55 -9.64
N ILE A 190 18.57 8.92 -8.55
CA ILE A 190 19.10 9.72 -7.45
C ILE A 190 19.27 8.83 -6.21
N GLN A 191 20.37 9.01 -5.49
CA GLN A 191 20.64 8.36 -4.22
C GLN A 191 20.51 9.37 -3.07
N ALA A 192 19.81 8.98 -1.99
CA ALA A 192 19.75 9.74 -0.75
C ALA A 192 20.89 9.34 0.18
N GLN A 193 21.53 10.33 0.82
CA GLN A 193 22.59 10.09 1.80
C GLN A 193 22.22 10.80 3.10
N PHE A 194 22.10 10.04 4.18
CA PHE A 194 21.85 10.55 5.52
C PHE A 194 23.10 10.35 6.36
N GLU A 195 23.47 11.39 7.10
CA GLU A 195 24.57 11.36 8.05
C GLU A 195 24.02 11.70 9.43
N GLU A 196 24.20 10.77 10.37
CA GLU A 196 23.89 11.01 11.75
C GLU A 196 24.98 11.88 12.37
N ARG A 197 24.65 13.14 12.67
CA ARG A 197 25.57 14.08 13.33
C ARG A 197 25.13 14.36 14.76
N ARG A 198 26.08 14.32 15.69
CA ARG A 198 25.90 14.86 17.04
C ARG A 198 26.39 16.31 17.07
N PRO A 199 25.64 17.24 17.69
CA PRO A 199 26.14 18.59 17.89
C PRO A 199 27.42 18.56 18.72
N GLY A 200 28.40 19.38 18.33
CA GLY A 200 29.66 19.49 19.05
C GLY A 200 29.49 20.11 20.43
N ILE A 201 30.46 19.87 21.32
CA ILE A 201 30.46 20.40 22.70
C ILE A 201 30.33 21.93 22.73
N LEU A 202 30.86 22.64 21.72
CA LEU A 202 30.74 24.09 21.61
C LEU A 202 29.28 24.55 21.49
N VAL A 203 28.45 23.83 20.73
CA VAL A 203 27.02 24.15 20.59
C VAL A 203 26.29 23.94 21.92
N PHE A 204 26.69 22.92 22.68
CA PHE A 204 26.17 22.72 24.03
C PHE A 204 26.58 23.85 24.97
N LEU A 205 27.86 24.25 24.96
CA LEU A 205 28.37 25.35 25.80
C LEU A 205 27.73 26.69 25.48
N THR A 206 27.60 27.04 24.20
CA THR A 206 26.93 28.28 23.80
C THR A 206 25.46 28.27 24.19
N SER A 207 24.78 27.12 24.07
CA SER A 207 23.40 26.96 24.54
C SER A 207 23.29 27.13 26.07
N ALA A 208 24.21 26.54 26.84
CA ALA A 208 24.22 26.67 28.30
C ALA A 208 24.48 28.12 28.75
N LEU A 209 25.46 28.80 28.14
CA LEU A 209 25.74 30.21 28.44
C LEU A 209 24.58 31.12 28.04
N ALA A 210 23.89 30.83 26.92
CA ALA A 210 22.72 31.58 26.50
C ALA A 210 21.56 31.45 27.52
N ILE A 211 21.33 30.24 28.05
CA ILE A 211 20.32 30.01 29.09
C ILE A 211 20.69 30.77 30.38
N ILE A 212 21.93 30.66 30.84
CA ILE A 212 22.39 31.34 32.06
C ILE A 212 22.30 32.86 31.89
N GLY A 213 22.81 33.40 30.78
CA GLY A 213 22.74 34.82 30.47
C GLY A 213 21.30 35.33 30.37
N GLY A 214 20.40 34.55 29.78
CA GLY A 214 18.97 34.84 29.72
C GLY A 214 18.30 34.92 31.10
N ILE A 215 18.68 34.04 32.03
CA ILE A 215 18.15 34.09 33.40
C ILE A 215 18.62 35.37 34.10
N PHE A 216 19.90 35.73 34.01
CA PHE A 216 20.43 36.94 34.65
C PHE A 216 19.81 38.21 34.09
N THR A 217 19.60 38.31 32.77
CA THR A 217 18.97 39.49 32.16
C THR A 217 17.51 39.63 32.58
N VAL A 218 16.74 38.53 32.61
CA VAL A 218 15.35 38.55 33.07
C VAL A 218 15.26 38.94 34.55
N MET A 219 16.11 38.37 35.41
CA MET A 219 16.14 38.72 36.84
C MET A 219 16.51 40.19 37.06
N GLY A 220 17.52 40.71 36.35
CA GLY A 220 17.92 42.12 36.45
C GLY A 220 16.84 43.08 35.97
N PHE A 221 16.10 42.72 34.92
CA PHE A 221 14.96 43.50 34.45
C PHE A 221 13.84 43.54 35.50
N PHE A 222 13.51 42.39 36.11
CA PHE A 222 12.52 42.30 37.18
C PHE A 222 12.92 43.13 38.41
N ASP A 223 14.17 43.03 38.85
CA ASP A 223 14.65 43.79 40.01
C ASP A 223 14.61 45.30 39.76
N SER A 224 15.02 45.76 38.57
CA SER A 224 14.94 47.17 38.19
C SER A 224 13.50 47.69 38.12
N ALA A 225 12.57 46.89 37.60
CA ALA A 225 11.15 47.22 37.55
C ALA A 225 10.54 47.32 38.96
N ILE A 226 10.87 46.39 39.85
CA ILE A 226 10.45 46.41 41.26
C ILE A 226 11.02 47.64 41.96
N TYR A 227 12.33 47.89 41.83
CA TYR A 227 12.98 49.04 42.45
C TYR A 227 12.38 50.37 41.98
N THR A 228 12.07 50.52 40.69
CA THR A 228 11.41 51.73 40.18
C THR A 228 10.00 51.91 40.72
N VAL A 229 9.21 50.85 40.89
CA VAL A 229 7.88 50.94 41.52
C VAL A 229 7.99 51.34 42.99
N PHE A 230 8.82 50.66 43.78
CA PHE A 230 8.98 50.94 45.21
C PHE A 230 9.66 52.29 45.51
N SER A 231 10.56 52.77 44.65
CA SER A 231 11.16 54.10 44.79
C SER A 231 10.20 55.22 44.40
N LYS A 232 9.28 54.99 43.46
CA LYS A 232 8.21 55.93 43.11
C LYS A 232 7.21 56.12 44.26
N ASP A 233 6.89 55.05 45.00
CA ASP A 233 6.06 55.12 46.20
C ASP A 233 6.75 55.89 47.35
N LYS A 234 8.08 55.77 47.50
CA LYS A 234 8.84 56.57 48.47
C LYS A 234 8.96 58.05 48.07
N GLY A 235 9.06 58.36 46.79
CA GLY A 235 9.06 59.73 46.28
C GLY A 235 7.72 60.46 46.47
N ALA A 236 6.60 59.74 46.35
CA ALA A 236 5.27 60.28 46.64
C ALA A 236 5.07 60.53 48.16
N ALA A 237 5.62 59.67 49.02
CA ALA A 237 5.55 59.85 50.48
C ALA A 237 6.40 61.03 51.00
N ALA A 238 7.59 61.28 50.43
CA ALA A 238 8.47 62.38 50.84
C ALA A 238 7.98 63.77 50.41
N SER A 239 7.14 63.87 49.37
CA SER A 239 6.53 65.14 48.94
C SER A 239 5.42 65.62 49.88
N HIS A 240 4.87 64.76 50.74
CA HIS A 240 3.77 65.13 51.65
C HIS A 240 4.23 65.59 53.04
N THR A 241 5.50 65.44 53.39
CA THR A 241 6.05 65.81 54.72
C THR A 241 6.73 67.18 54.78
N HIS A 242 6.66 68.01 53.73
CA HIS A 242 7.25 69.36 53.72
C HIS A 242 6.23 70.51 53.54
N LYS A 243 4.92 70.23 53.67
CA LYS A 243 3.87 71.24 53.77
C LYS A 243 2.98 70.96 54.99
N ALA A 244 3.38 71.54 56.12
CA ALA A 244 2.60 71.96 57.30
C ALA A 244 3.44 71.76 58.57
#